data_AF-A0A8J2TVD2-F1
#
_entry.id   AF-A0A8J2TVD2-F1
#
_cell.length_a   1.000
_cell.length_b   1.000
_cell.length_c   1.000
_cell.angle_alpha   90.00
_cell.angle_beta   90.00
_cell.angle_gamma   90.00
#
_symmetry.space_group_name_H-M   'P 1'
#
loop_
_entity.id
_entity.type
_entity.pdbx_description
1 polymer ?
#
loop_
_entity_poly.entity_id
_entity_poly.type
_entity_poly.pdbx_seq_one_letter_code
_entity_poly.pdbx_strand_id
1 'polypeptide(L)'
;MTRSSAMRAAYALTGLNDPSMGDERERDVILRSYSFALVLAMFLGFLASILLAVVGLGLWSIVPIFVVGIPSWAAIWFAAKEGVDLVALLDKASKSRTRLMWAGTFGFILLWGGALSFHILMGNPLVDIRIDIGDDAGLGPVLGGGIGAVVGLVAAIVALKARSRKTQRQLAAADDD
;
A
#
# COMPACT_ATOMS: atom_id res chain seq x y z
N MET A 1 15.08 21.87 17.26
CA MET A 1 15.20 20.58 16.54
C MET A 1 15.62 20.85 15.11
N THR A 2 16.83 20.47 14.70
CA THR A 2 17.29 20.62 13.31
C THR A 2 16.60 19.59 12.41
N ARG A 3 15.61 20.01 11.60
CA ARG A 3 14.93 19.14 10.62
C ARG A 3 15.97 18.53 9.67
N SER A 4 15.94 17.20 9.48
CA SER A 4 16.86 16.49 8.58
C SER A 4 16.74 17.03 7.14
N SER A 5 17.77 16.85 6.31
CA SER A 5 17.76 17.26 4.89
C SER A 5 16.58 16.67 4.12
N ALA A 6 16.25 15.40 4.37
CA ALA A 6 15.09 14.73 3.79
C ALA A 6 13.76 15.41 4.18
N MET A 7 13.65 15.90 5.42
CA MET A 7 12.44 16.58 5.87
C MET A 7 12.31 17.98 5.27
N ARG A 8 13.44 18.69 5.11
CA ARG A 8 13.44 19.97 4.38
C ARG A 8 13.00 19.80 2.93
N ALA A 9 13.48 18.75 2.26
CA ALA A 9 13.05 18.42 0.91
C ALA A 9 11.55 18.06 0.84
N ALA A 10 11.05 17.26 1.79
CA ALA A 10 9.62 16.94 1.87
C ALA A 10 8.75 18.20 2.02
N TYR A 11 9.13 19.12 2.91
CA TYR A 11 8.43 20.39 3.09
C TYR A 11 8.49 21.29 1.84
N ALA A 12 9.64 21.33 1.15
CA ALA A 12 9.80 22.09 -0.08
C ALA A 12 8.96 21.53 -1.24
N LEU A 13 8.92 20.20 -1.39
CA LEU A 13 8.16 19.52 -2.44
C LEU A 13 6.65 19.60 -2.23
N THR A 14 6.20 19.57 -0.98
CA THR A 14 4.77 19.52 -0.64
C THR A 14 4.14 20.89 -0.42
N GLY A 15 4.94 21.94 -0.26
CA GLY A 15 4.43 23.28 0.01
C GLY A 15 3.66 23.39 1.34
N LEU A 16 3.85 22.47 2.28
CA LEU A 16 3.05 22.43 3.52
C LEU A 16 3.25 23.63 4.45
N ASN A 17 4.31 24.44 4.24
CA ASN A 17 4.55 25.69 4.96
C ASN A 17 4.19 26.94 4.11
N ASP A 18 3.54 26.76 2.96
CA ASP A 18 3.10 27.85 2.10
C ASP A 18 1.89 28.58 2.72
N PRO A 19 1.79 29.93 2.59
CA PRO A 19 0.62 30.69 3.05
C PRO A 19 -0.74 30.15 2.58
N SER A 20 -0.79 29.45 1.44
CA SER A 20 -1.99 28.77 0.93
C SER A 20 -2.49 27.62 1.82
N MET A 21 -1.70 27.16 2.79
CA MET A 21 -2.09 26.14 3.78
C MET A 21 -2.46 26.74 5.14
N GLY A 22 -2.62 28.07 5.22
CA GLY A 22 -2.88 28.80 6.46
C GLY A 22 -4.30 28.66 7.02
N ASP A 23 -5.31 28.43 6.17
CA ASP A 23 -6.70 28.20 6.62
C ASP A 23 -6.93 26.71 6.94
N GLU A 24 -7.38 26.45 8.17
CA GLU A 24 -7.68 25.10 8.64
C GLU A 24 -8.84 24.44 7.89
N ARG A 25 -9.82 25.23 7.43
CA ARG A 25 -10.97 24.72 6.67
C ARG A 25 -10.56 24.24 5.29
N GLU A 26 -9.79 25.06 4.58
CA GLU A 26 -9.28 24.71 3.26
C GLU A 26 -8.33 23.51 3.35
N ARG A 27 -7.47 23.48 4.38
CA ARG A 27 -6.58 22.36 4.66
C ARG A 27 -7.35 21.05 4.89
N ASP A 28 -8.45 21.05 5.63
CA ASP A 28 -9.28 19.83 5.85
C ASP A 28 -9.88 19.32 4.53
N VAL A 29 -10.42 20.22 3.70
CA VAL A 29 -10.99 19.85 2.39
C VAL A 29 -9.91 19.28 1.46
N ILE A 30 -8.73 19.90 1.42
CA ILE A 30 -7.58 19.44 0.64
C ILE A 30 -7.13 18.05 1.11
N LEU A 31 -6.97 17.85 2.42
CA LEU A 31 -6.54 16.56 2.99
C LEU A 31 -7.54 15.44 2.69
N ARG A 32 -8.85 15.72 2.79
CA ARG A 32 -9.90 14.74 2.43
C ARG A 32 -9.87 14.41 0.94
N SER A 33 -9.66 15.40 0.09
CA SER A 33 -9.61 15.23 -1.36
C SER A 33 -8.41 14.38 -1.79
N TYR A 34 -7.21 14.67 -1.25
CA TYR A 34 -6.02 13.85 -1.50
C TYR A 34 -6.14 12.45 -0.89
N SER A 35 -6.78 12.30 0.27
CA SER A 35 -7.04 10.98 0.86
C SER A 35 -7.94 10.13 -0.05
N PHE A 36 -9.00 10.73 -0.61
CA PHE A 36 -9.85 10.06 -1.58
C PHE A 36 -9.07 9.69 -2.85
N ALA A 37 -8.30 10.64 -3.41
CA ALA A 37 -7.49 10.40 -4.60
C ALA A 37 -6.47 9.27 -4.40
N LEU A 38 -5.81 9.21 -3.25
CA LEU A 38 -4.87 8.14 -2.91
C LEU A 38 -5.54 6.77 -2.82
N VAL A 39 -6.73 6.68 -2.19
CA VAL A 39 -7.50 5.44 -2.12
C VAL A 39 -7.95 4.99 -3.51
N LEU A 40 -8.42 5.94 -4.35
CA LEU A 40 -8.81 5.65 -5.72
C LEU A 40 -7.62 5.17 -6.56
N ALA A 41 -6.48 5.87 -6.49
CA ALA A 41 -5.25 5.47 -7.18
C ALA A 41 -4.78 4.09 -6.73
N MET A 42 -4.95 3.76 -5.44
CA MET A 42 -4.62 2.44 -4.93
C MET A 42 -5.47 1.33 -5.56
N PHE A 43 -6.79 1.52 -5.65
CA PHE A 43 -7.66 0.56 -6.32
C PHE A 43 -7.40 0.46 -7.81
N LEU A 44 -7.08 1.58 -8.48
CA LEU A 44 -6.72 1.57 -9.90
C LEU A 44 -5.42 0.82 -10.16
N GLY A 45 -4.39 0.95 -9.31
CA GLY A 45 -3.17 0.17 -9.50
C GLY A 45 -3.33 -1.31 -9.13
N PHE A 46 -4.20 -1.66 -8.17
CA PHE A 46 -4.60 -3.06 -7.99
C PHE A 46 -5.31 -3.62 -9.22
N LEU A 47 -6.25 -2.86 -9.79
CA LEU A 47 -6.92 -3.24 -11.02
C LEU A 47 -5.92 -3.42 -12.17
N ALA A 48 -4.98 -2.48 -12.35
CA ALA A 48 -3.92 -2.60 -13.36
C ALA A 48 -3.08 -3.87 -13.15
N SER A 49 -2.72 -4.18 -11.90
CA SER A 49 -1.99 -5.42 -11.56
C SER A 49 -2.78 -6.67 -11.96
N ILE A 50 -4.09 -6.71 -11.67
CA ILE A 50 -4.97 -7.81 -12.08
C ILE A 50 -5.01 -7.94 -13.61
N LEU A 51 -5.19 -6.82 -14.33
CA LEU A 51 -5.26 -6.84 -15.78
C LEU A 51 -3.94 -7.35 -16.40
N LEU A 52 -2.79 -6.92 -15.89
CA LEU A 52 -1.49 -7.42 -16.31
C LEU A 52 -1.35 -8.93 -16.05
N ALA A 53 -1.79 -9.40 -14.88
CA ALA A 53 -1.76 -10.84 -14.56
C ALA A 53 -2.68 -11.66 -15.49
N VAL A 54 -3.86 -11.14 -15.81
CA VAL A 54 -4.85 -11.80 -16.70
C VAL A 54 -4.32 -11.93 -18.12
N VAL A 55 -3.63 -10.90 -18.62
CA VAL A 55 -3.07 -10.84 -19.97
C VAL A 55 -1.78 -11.68 -20.10
N GLY A 56 -1.22 -12.16 -18.99
CA GLY A 56 -0.05 -13.03 -19.02
C GLY A 56 1.29 -12.32 -18.88
N LEU A 57 1.31 -11.10 -18.35
CA LEU A 57 2.56 -10.40 -18.03
C LEU A 57 3.25 -10.97 -16.76
N GLY A 58 2.81 -12.14 -16.28
CA GLY A 58 3.43 -12.89 -15.21
C GLY A 58 3.82 -12.03 -14.01
N LEU A 59 5.10 -12.07 -13.63
CA LEU A 59 5.65 -11.32 -12.50
C LEU A 59 5.62 -9.80 -12.70
N TRP A 60 5.57 -9.26 -13.92
CA TRP A 60 5.49 -7.81 -14.14
C TRP A 60 4.21 -7.20 -13.59
N SER A 61 3.17 -8.03 -13.39
CA SER A 61 1.94 -7.63 -12.71
C SER A 61 2.15 -7.20 -11.24
N ILE A 62 3.31 -7.47 -10.63
CA ILE A 62 3.61 -7.06 -9.26
C ILE A 62 4.02 -5.58 -9.17
N VAL A 63 4.56 -5.01 -10.25
CA VAL A 63 5.14 -3.66 -10.24
C VAL A 63 4.12 -2.60 -9.82
N PRO A 64 2.88 -2.57 -10.35
CA PRO A 64 1.94 -1.53 -9.95
C PRO A 64 1.53 -1.63 -8.48
N ILE A 65 1.53 -2.82 -7.87
CA ILE A 65 1.28 -3.00 -6.43
C ILE A 65 2.33 -2.26 -5.60
N PHE A 66 3.61 -2.41 -5.95
CA PHE A 66 4.69 -1.71 -5.27
C PHE A 66 4.62 -0.21 -5.47
N VAL A 67 4.37 0.23 -6.71
CA VAL A 67 4.25 1.67 -7.04
C VAL A 67 3.14 2.33 -6.24
N VAL A 68 1.98 1.68 -6.15
CA VAL A 68 0.84 2.16 -5.36
C VAL A 68 1.12 2.18 -3.85
N GLY A 69 1.99 1.31 -3.35
CA GLY A 69 2.36 1.31 -1.93
C GLY A 69 3.23 2.50 -1.53
N ILE A 70 4.00 3.08 -2.46
CA ILE A 70 4.97 4.16 -2.19
C ILE A 70 4.35 5.34 -1.41
N PRO A 71 3.22 5.93 -1.83
CA PRO A 71 2.59 7.02 -1.08
C PRO A 71 2.22 6.64 0.36
N SER A 72 1.80 5.40 0.60
CA SER A 72 1.41 4.93 1.94
C SER A 72 2.64 4.81 2.86
N TRP A 73 3.75 4.26 2.37
CA TRP A 73 5.01 4.24 3.12
C TRP A 73 5.57 5.63 3.36
N ALA A 74 5.49 6.53 2.37
CA ALA A 74 5.90 7.91 2.51
C ALA A 74 5.09 8.65 3.58
N ALA A 75 3.76 8.43 3.62
CA ALA A 75 2.88 9.01 4.63
C ALA A 75 3.21 8.49 6.04
N ILE A 76 3.40 7.17 6.22
CA ILE A 76 3.78 6.57 7.50
C ILE A 76 5.12 7.14 7.98
N TRP A 77 6.10 7.20 7.10
CA TRP A 77 7.42 7.74 7.41
C TRP A 77 7.36 9.22 7.81
N PHE A 78 6.66 10.05 7.03
CA PHE A 78 6.56 11.48 7.27
C PHE A 78 5.85 11.76 8.60
N ALA A 79 4.71 11.11 8.84
CA ALA A 79 3.97 11.26 10.09
C ALA A 79 4.79 10.80 11.30
N ALA A 80 5.51 9.68 11.19
CA ALA A 80 6.39 9.22 12.27
C ALA A 80 7.52 10.22 12.58
N LYS A 81 8.01 10.97 11.58
CA LYS A 81 9.03 12.02 11.77
C LYS A 81 8.47 13.28 12.46
N GLU A 82 7.18 13.53 12.34
CA GLU A 82 6.45 14.58 13.06
C GLU A 82 5.82 14.08 14.38
N GLY A 83 6.16 12.87 14.82
CA GLY A 83 5.70 12.29 16.10
C GLY A 83 4.26 11.75 16.07
N VAL A 84 3.66 11.60 14.88
CA VAL A 84 2.30 11.07 14.71
C VAL A 84 2.37 9.61 14.26
N ASP A 85 1.82 8.70 15.06
CA ASP A 85 1.68 7.29 14.71
C ASP A 85 0.37 7.03 13.96
N LEU A 86 0.44 7.00 12.62
CA LEU A 86 -0.72 6.71 11.76
C LEU A 86 -1.28 5.30 11.97
N VAL A 87 -0.44 4.34 12.37
CA VAL A 87 -0.89 2.96 12.56
C VAL A 87 -1.73 2.87 13.84
N ALA A 88 -1.31 3.56 14.90
CA ALA A 88 -2.10 3.69 16.12
C ALA A 88 -3.43 4.43 15.90
N LEU A 89 -3.46 5.42 14.99
CA LEU A 89 -4.70 6.12 14.63
C LEU A 89 -5.71 5.21 13.90
N LEU A 90 -5.25 4.14 13.25
CA LEU A 90 -6.13 3.16 12.61
C LEU A 90 -7.02 2.44 13.64
N ASP A 91 -6.56 2.29 14.88
CA ASP A 91 -7.34 1.66 15.95
C ASP A 91 -8.51 2.53 16.42
N LYS A 92 -8.44 3.86 16.20
CA LYS A 92 -9.54 4.81 16.45
C LYS A 92 -10.53 4.89 15.29
N ALA A 93 -10.23 4.28 14.14
CA ALA A 93 -11.11 4.31 12.98
C ALA A 93 -12.37 3.44 13.20
N SER A 94 -13.48 3.85 12.59
CA SER A 94 -14.72 3.06 12.62
C SER A 94 -14.49 1.63 12.13
N LYS A 95 -14.94 0.64 12.92
CA LYS A 95 -14.82 -0.79 12.59
C LYS A 95 -15.51 -1.15 11.28
N SER A 96 -16.56 -0.44 10.86
CA SER A 96 -17.22 -0.69 9.56
C SER A 96 -16.35 -0.25 8.40
N ARG A 97 -15.80 0.97 8.47
CA ARG A 97 -14.88 1.52 7.46
C ARG A 97 -13.63 0.68 7.33
N THR A 98 -13.01 0.34 8.46
CA THR A 98 -11.79 -0.49 8.49
C THR A 98 -12.06 -1.87 7.88
N ARG A 99 -13.19 -2.52 8.20
CA ARG A 99 -13.58 -3.78 7.57
C ARG A 99 -13.79 -3.66 6.06
N LEU A 100 -14.49 -2.62 5.60
CA LEU A 100 -14.73 -2.41 4.17
C LEU A 100 -13.43 -2.22 3.39
N MET A 101 -12.52 -1.38 3.91
CA MET A 101 -11.21 -1.18 3.30
C MET A 101 -10.39 -2.46 3.26
N TRP A 102 -10.28 -3.19 4.38
CA TRP A 102 -9.54 -4.46 4.40
C TRP A 102 -10.16 -5.51 3.50
N ALA A 103 -11.49 -5.64 3.48
CA ALA A 103 -12.19 -6.57 2.59
C ALA A 103 -11.92 -6.25 1.12
N GLY A 104 -11.95 -4.96 0.73
CA GLY A 104 -11.58 -4.52 -0.60
C GLY A 104 -10.13 -4.88 -0.94
N THR A 105 -9.18 -4.45 -0.12
CA THR A 105 -7.74 -4.73 -0.34
C THR A 105 -7.44 -6.22 -0.41
N PHE A 106 -7.95 -7.04 0.52
CA PHE A 106 -7.77 -8.49 0.47
C PHE A 106 -8.44 -9.10 -0.75
N GLY A 107 -9.63 -8.63 -1.13
CA GLY A 107 -10.31 -9.08 -2.36
C GLY A 107 -9.44 -8.84 -3.60
N PHE A 108 -8.87 -7.65 -3.75
CA PHE A 108 -7.95 -7.33 -4.84
C PHE A 108 -6.69 -8.21 -4.83
N ILE A 109 -6.07 -8.41 -3.66
CA ILE A 109 -4.88 -9.26 -3.53
C ILE A 109 -5.19 -10.71 -3.91
N LEU A 110 -6.35 -11.25 -3.49
CA LEU A 110 -6.77 -12.61 -3.82
C LEU A 110 -7.08 -12.76 -5.31
N LEU A 111 -7.76 -11.78 -5.91
CA LEU A 111 -8.02 -11.76 -7.35
C LEU A 111 -6.72 -11.74 -8.15
N TRP A 112 -5.80 -10.85 -7.79
CA TRP A 112 -4.49 -10.76 -8.42
C TRP A 112 -3.67 -12.05 -8.25
N GLY A 113 -3.55 -12.53 -7.01
CA GLY A 113 -2.82 -13.75 -6.69
C GLY A 113 -3.41 -14.98 -7.37
N GLY A 114 -4.73 -15.05 -7.49
CA GLY A 114 -5.44 -16.10 -8.22
C GLY A 114 -5.16 -16.07 -9.72
N ALA A 115 -5.26 -14.89 -10.36
CA ALA A 115 -4.94 -14.72 -11.77
C ALA A 115 -3.47 -15.05 -12.07
N LEU A 116 -2.55 -14.57 -11.23
CA LEU A 116 -1.12 -14.88 -11.34
C LEU A 116 -0.86 -16.37 -11.16
N SER A 117 -1.43 -17.00 -10.13
CA SER A 117 -1.23 -18.42 -9.86
C SER A 117 -1.77 -19.29 -11.00
N PHE A 118 -2.92 -18.92 -11.59
CA PHE A 118 -3.46 -19.63 -12.76
C PHE A 118 -2.48 -19.59 -13.93
N HIS A 119 -1.97 -18.39 -14.25
CA HIS A 119 -1.02 -18.21 -15.34
C HIS A 119 0.25 -19.05 -15.14
N ILE A 120 0.78 -19.05 -13.92
CA ILE A 120 1.99 -19.81 -13.58
C ILE A 120 1.74 -21.34 -13.62
N LEU A 121 0.58 -21.80 -13.13
CA LEU A 121 0.28 -23.24 -13.04
C LEU A 121 -0.13 -23.86 -14.37
N MET A 122 -0.93 -23.15 -15.17
CA MET A 122 -1.43 -23.65 -16.46
C MET A 122 -0.47 -23.36 -17.63
N GLY A 123 0.49 -22.45 -17.44
CA GLY A 123 1.44 -22.06 -18.48
C GLY A 123 0.81 -21.30 -19.65
N ASN A 124 -0.44 -20.84 -19.49
CA ASN A 124 -1.15 -20.01 -20.44
C ASN A 124 -1.87 -18.84 -19.73
N PRO A 125 -1.99 -17.66 -20.35
CA PRO A 125 -2.78 -16.57 -19.80
C PRO A 125 -4.28 -16.85 -19.88
N LEU A 126 -5.05 -16.16 -19.03
CA LEU A 126 -6.52 -16.23 -19.10
C LEU A 126 -7.03 -15.57 -20.39
N VAL A 127 -6.34 -14.51 -20.84
CA VAL A 127 -6.60 -13.85 -22.12
C VAL A 127 -5.29 -13.78 -22.87
N ASP A 128 -5.23 -14.45 -24.02
CA ASP A 128 -4.07 -14.44 -24.90
C ASP A 128 -4.03 -13.13 -25.70
N ILE A 129 -3.27 -12.16 -25.19
CA ILE A 129 -2.88 -10.96 -25.94
C ILE A 129 -1.37 -11.03 -26.11
N ARG A 130 -0.93 -11.05 -27.37
CA ARG A 130 0.50 -11.14 -27.69
C ARG A 130 1.18 -9.80 -27.37
N ILE A 131 1.75 -9.70 -26.17
CA ILE A 131 2.53 -8.55 -25.71
C ILE A 131 3.97 -9.04 -25.48
N ASP A 132 4.88 -8.68 -26.39
CA ASP A 132 6.28 -9.07 -26.32
C ASP A 132 7.04 -8.11 -25.40
N ILE A 133 7.36 -8.57 -24.18
CA ILE A 133 8.19 -7.85 -23.21
C ILE A 133 9.34 -8.75 -22.74
N GLY A 134 10.13 -9.29 -23.68
CA GLY A 134 11.41 -9.94 -23.37
C GLY A 134 11.31 -11.28 -22.62
N ASP A 135 12.34 -12.11 -22.80
CA ASP A 135 12.33 -13.56 -22.59
C ASP A 135 11.82 -14.04 -21.20
N ASP A 136 11.03 -15.12 -21.24
CA ASP A 136 10.30 -15.69 -20.11
C ASP A 136 11.24 -16.20 -19.02
N ALA A 137 11.25 -15.54 -17.86
CA ALA A 137 11.94 -16.04 -16.68
C ALA A 137 11.38 -17.43 -16.30
N GLY A 138 12.25 -18.45 -16.22
CA GLY A 138 11.85 -19.84 -15.99
C GLY A 138 10.93 -20.07 -14.78
N LEU A 139 10.18 -21.18 -14.82
CA LEU A 139 9.08 -21.51 -13.90
C LEU A 139 9.45 -21.54 -12.39
N GLY A 140 10.71 -21.84 -12.03
CA GLY A 140 11.13 -21.99 -10.62
C GLY A 140 11.14 -20.69 -9.81
N PRO A 141 11.87 -19.64 -10.26
CA PRO A 141 11.81 -18.31 -9.66
C PRO A 141 10.41 -17.68 -9.69
N VAL A 142 9.61 -17.98 -10.70
CA VAL A 142 8.27 -17.44 -10.90
C VAL A 142 7.25 -18.01 -9.90
N LEU A 143 7.24 -19.33 -9.68
CA LEU A 143 6.40 -19.99 -8.68
C LEU A 143 6.74 -19.53 -7.24
N GLY A 144 8.04 -19.45 -6.91
CA GLY A 144 8.50 -18.99 -5.60
C GLY A 144 8.23 -17.49 -5.38
N GLY A 145 8.41 -16.67 -6.41
CA GLY A 145 8.20 -15.22 -6.37
C GLY A 145 6.73 -14.83 -6.23
N GLY A 146 5.83 -15.48 -6.98
CA GLY A 146 4.38 -15.18 -6.92
C GLY A 146 3.76 -15.51 -5.57
N ILE A 147 3.98 -16.73 -5.07
CA ILE A 147 3.47 -17.16 -3.76
C ILE A 147 4.17 -16.39 -2.64
N GLY A 148 5.50 -16.22 -2.73
CA GLY A 148 6.29 -15.46 -1.77
C GLY A 148 5.88 -13.99 -1.68
N ALA A 149 5.51 -13.36 -2.81
CA ALA A 149 5.02 -11.99 -2.83
C ALA A 149 3.66 -11.83 -2.14
N VAL A 150 2.69 -12.72 -2.44
CA VAL A 150 1.38 -12.68 -1.79
C VAL A 150 1.53 -12.92 -0.28
N VAL A 151 2.27 -13.97 0.11
CA VAL A 151 2.49 -14.31 1.52
C VAL A 151 3.27 -13.21 2.23
N GLY A 152 4.32 -12.67 1.61
CA GLY A 152 5.14 -11.59 2.15
C GLY A 152 4.35 -10.29 2.34
N LEU A 153 3.50 -9.92 1.38
CA LEU A 153 2.65 -8.73 1.48
C LEU A 153 1.61 -8.89 2.60
N VAL A 154 0.94 -10.04 2.68
CA VAL A 154 -0.01 -10.34 3.75
C VAL A 154 0.69 -10.38 5.11
N ALA A 155 1.88 -11.00 5.21
CA ALA A 155 2.67 -11.05 6.44
C ALA A 155 3.12 -9.64 6.88
N ALA A 156 3.58 -8.79 5.95
CA ALA A 156 3.96 -7.41 6.25
C ALA A 156 2.78 -6.60 6.77
N ILE A 157 1.60 -6.74 6.14
CA ILE A 157 0.35 -6.12 6.59
C ILE A 157 -0.02 -6.57 8.01
N VAL A 158 0.03 -7.88 8.28
CA VAL A 158 -0.28 -8.44 9.60
C VAL A 158 0.74 -7.99 10.65
N ALA A 159 2.02 -7.97 10.30
CA ALA A 159 3.10 -7.54 11.19
C ALA A 159 2.97 -6.06 11.56
N LEU A 160 2.65 -5.18 10.60
CA LEU A 160 2.38 -3.76 10.87
C LEU A 160 1.23 -3.59 11.86
N LYS A 161 0.14 -4.35 11.68
CA LYS A 161 -1.01 -4.33 12.59
C LYS A 161 -0.69 -4.90 13.97
N ALA A 162 0.08 -5.98 14.05
CA ALA A 162 0.50 -6.59 15.31
C ALA A 162 1.44 -5.67 16.10
N ARG A 163 2.32 -4.95 15.41
CA ARG A 163 3.24 -3.99 16.02
C ARG A 163 2.49 -2.82 16.65
N SER A 164 1.48 -2.26 15.97
CA SER A 164 0.57 -1.24 16.53
C SER A 164 -0.04 -1.67 17.86
N ARG A 165 -0.60 -2.89 17.90
CA ARG A 165 -1.23 -3.44 19.11
C ARG A 165 -0.24 -3.64 20.25
N LYS A 166 1.00 -4.05 19.94
CA LYS A 166 2.04 -4.24 20.95
C LYS A 166 2.47 -2.92 21.58
N THR A 167 2.68 -1.88 20.77
CA THR A 167 3.01 -0.54 21.25
C THR A 167 1.90 0.02 22.16
N GLN A 168 0.63 -0.16 21.79
CA GLN A 168 -0.47 0.30 22.65
C GLN A 168 -0.58 -0.44 23.99
N ARG A 169 -0.31 -1.76 24.01
CA ARG A 169 -0.28 -2.52 25.27
C ARG A 169 0.84 -2.05 26.20
N GLN A 170 1.97 -1.64 25.64
CA GLN A 170 3.11 -1.13 26.43
C GLN A 170 2.84 0.28 26.97
N LEU A 171 2.16 1.13 26.21
CA LEU A 171 1.75 2.46 26.68
C LEU A 171 0.67 2.37 27.75
N ALA A 172 -0.33 1.50 27.59
CA ALA A 172 -1.37 1.29 28.59
C ALA A 172 -0.82 0.71 29.91
N ALA A 173 0.18 -0.19 29.84
CA ALA A 173 0.83 -0.73 31.03
C ALA A 173 1.77 0.27 31.73
N ALA A 174 2.16 1.37 31.08
CA ALA A 174 3.02 2.40 31.65
C ALA A 174 2.23 3.58 32.27
N ASP A 175 0.94 3.70 31.98
CA ASP A 175 0.02 4.69 32.60
C ASP A 175 -0.64 4.14 33.89
N ASP A 176 -0.58 2.82 34.11
CA ASP A 176 -1.12 2.13 35.29
C ASP A 176 -0.10 1.98 36.46
N ASP A 177 1.16 2.41 36.27
CA ASP A 177 2.26 2.42 37.26
C ASP A 177 2.54 3.86 37.77
#